data_AF-A0A0Q8LC20-F1
#
_entry.id   AF-A0A0Q8LC20-F1
#
_cell.length_a   1.000
_cell.length_b   1.000
_cell.length_c   1.000
_cell.angle_alpha   90.00
_cell.angle_beta   90.00
_cell.angle_gamma   90.00
#
_symmetry.space_group_name_H-M   'P 1'
#
loop_
_entity.id
_entity.type
_entity.pdbx_description
1 polymer ?
#
loop_
_entity_poly.entity_id
_entity_poly.type
_entity_poly.pdbx_seq_one_letter_code
_entity_poly.pdbx_strand_id
1 'polypeptide(L)'
;MVLMGTFEFGRMYWAQHVLNEIAAAGARCVGVLQSGCTQNGAYNAASAISYISDRAAADGIVLSTANITVSNNTTCSGLSGFSSVQVSYTFATVLPAFLTSLANGPDLSAKACFPNQGA
;
A
#
# COMPACT_ATOMS: atom_id res chain seq x y z
N MET A 1 -17.64 21.29 -14.61
CA MET A 1 -17.53 20.68 -13.26
C MET A 1 -17.72 19.17 -13.29
N VAL A 2 -18.81 18.63 -13.84
CA VAL A 2 -19.07 17.17 -13.85
C VAL A 2 -17.92 16.38 -14.47
N LEU A 3 -17.42 16.78 -15.64
CA LEU A 3 -16.28 16.12 -16.31
C LEU A 3 -15.04 16.01 -15.42
N MET A 4 -14.54 17.13 -14.89
CA MET A 4 -13.35 17.12 -14.03
C MET A 4 -13.56 16.32 -12.74
N GLY A 5 -14.77 16.39 -12.17
CA GLY A 5 -15.13 15.56 -11.01
C GLY A 5 -15.11 14.07 -11.32
N THR A 6 -15.63 13.66 -12.48
CA THR A 6 -15.60 12.25 -12.92
C THR A 6 -14.17 11.75 -13.13
N PHE A 7 -13.29 12.57 -13.72
CA PHE A 7 -11.88 12.21 -13.89
C PHE A 7 -11.17 12.01 -12.55
N GLU A 8 -11.31 12.96 -11.61
CA GLU A 8 -10.67 12.85 -10.30
C GLU A 8 -11.21 11.68 -9.47
N PHE A 9 -12.52 11.41 -9.54
CA PHE A 9 -13.10 10.24 -8.90
C PHE A 9 -12.57 8.92 -9.51
N GLY A 10 -12.44 8.85 -10.83
CA GLY A 10 -11.85 7.69 -11.51
C GLY A 10 -10.40 7.45 -11.06
N ARG A 11 -9.59 8.52 -10.96
CA ARG A 11 -8.21 8.42 -10.48
C ARG A 11 -8.13 8.00 -9.01
N MET A 12 -9.04 8.47 -8.18
CA MET A 12 -9.15 8.05 -6.77
C MET A 12 -9.48 6.57 -6.66
N TYR A 13 -10.45 6.09 -7.44
CA TYR A 13 -10.84 4.68 -7.45
C TYR A 13 -9.70 3.77 -7.96
N TRP A 14 -9.01 4.20 -9.02
CA TRP A 14 -7.82 3.51 -9.51
C TRP A 14 -6.71 3.48 -8.44
N ALA A 15 -6.45 4.58 -7.74
CA ALA A 15 -5.46 4.63 -6.66
C ALA A 15 -5.81 3.64 -5.54
N GLN A 16 -7.08 3.57 -5.12
CA GLN A 16 -7.53 2.59 -4.13
C GLN A 16 -7.32 1.15 -4.59
N HIS A 17 -7.56 0.85 -5.87
CA HIS A 17 -7.32 -0.48 -6.43
C HIS A 17 -5.82 -0.84 -6.37
N VAL A 18 -4.96 0.07 -6.81
CA VAL A 18 -3.49 -0.12 -6.77
C VAL A 18 -2.99 -0.31 -5.34
N LEU A 19 -3.50 0.44 -4.36
CA LEU A 19 -3.14 0.23 -2.95
C LEU A 19 -3.48 -1.19 -2.46
N ASN A 20 -4.62 -1.75 -2.90
CA ASN A 20 -4.98 -3.13 -2.57
C ASN A 20 -4.00 -4.14 -3.19
N GLU A 21 -3.61 -3.95 -4.45
CA GLU A 21 -2.63 -4.79 -5.12
C GLU A 21 -1.26 -4.72 -4.45
N ILE A 22 -0.80 -3.52 -4.11
CA ILE A 22 0.48 -3.29 -3.43
C ILE A 22 0.47 -3.92 -2.04
N ALA A 23 -0.60 -3.75 -1.27
CA ALA A 23 -0.72 -4.39 0.05
C ALA A 23 -0.65 -5.91 -0.08
N ALA A 24 -1.36 -6.50 -1.04
CA ALA A 24 -1.35 -7.95 -1.28
C ALA A 24 0.03 -8.45 -1.72
N ALA A 25 0.68 -7.74 -2.65
CA ALA A 25 2.02 -8.06 -3.12
C ALA A 25 3.09 -7.92 -2.02
N GLY A 26 2.99 -6.87 -1.19
CA GLY A 26 3.84 -6.65 -0.03
C GLY A 26 3.67 -7.75 1.01
N ALA A 27 2.43 -8.10 1.37
CA ALA A 27 2.14 -9.18 2.30
C ALA A 27 2.71 -10.52 1.79
N ARG A 28 2.54 -10.82 0.50
CA ARG A 28 3.16 -12.01 -0.12
C ARG A 28 4.67 -11.96 -0.06
N CYS A 29 5.30 -10.84 -0.41
CA CYS A 29 6.74 -10.67 -0.41
C CYS A 29 7.36 -10.97 0.97
N VAL A 30 6.69 -10.52 2.04
CA VAL A 30 7.07 -10.81 3.42
C VAL A 30 6.84 -12.28 3.76
N GLY A 31 5.65 -12.82 3.47
CA GLY A 31 5.26 -14.17 3.89
C GLY A 31 6.01 -15.30 3.18
N VAL A 32 6.51 -15.09 1.95
CA VAL A 32 7.34 -16.07 1.23
C VAL A 32 8.85 -15.79 1.33
N LEU A 33 9.26 -14.77 2.09
CA LEU A 33 10.65 -14.33 2.17
C LEU A 33 11.26 -14.07 0.77
N GLN A 34 10.53 -13.32 -0.07
CA GLN A 34 11.02 -12.95 -1.40
C GLN A 34 12.26 -12.06 -1.27
N SER A 35 13.18 -12.11 -2.24
CA SER A 35 14.44 -11.35 -2.23
C SER A 35 14.29 -9.85 -1.94
N GLY A 36 13.21 -9.23 -2.39
CA GLY A 36 12.89 -7.81 -2.11
C GLY A 36 12.51 -7.50 -0.66
N CYS A 37 12.08 -8.49 0.12
CA CYS A 37 11.65 -8.33 1.52
C CYS A 37 12.61 -9.01 2.52
N THR A 38 13.76 -9.47 2.05
CA THR A 38 14.76 -10.17 2.85
C THR A 38 16.12 -9.51 2.77
N GLN A 39 16.91 -9.66 3.82
CA GLN A 39 18.33 -9.36 3.84
C GLN A 39 19.06 -10.57 4.43
N ASN A 40 20.10 -11.07 3.75
CA ASN A 40 20.87 -12.24 4.17
C ASN A 40 19.99 -13.50 4.44
N GLY A 41 18.91 -13.68 3.66
CA GLY A 41 18.01 -14.82 3.78
C GLY A 41 17.00 -14.75 4.94
N ALA A 42 16.98 -13.66 5.70
CA ALA A 42 15.99 -13.42 6.76
C ALA A 42 15.10 -12.21 6.42
N TYR A 43 13.89 -12.18 6.99
CA TYR A 43 12.99 -11.03 6.85
C TYR A 43 13.70 -9.73 7.27
N ASN A 44 13.56 -8.69 6.46
CA ASN A 44 14.04 -7.36 6.77
C ASN A 44 12.94 -6.33 6.51
N ALA A 45 12.55 -5.59 7.56
CA ALA A 45 11.48 -4.60 7.48
C ALA A 45 11.82 -3.44 6.52
N ALA A 46 13.07 -2.98 6.50
CA ALA A 46 13.49 -1.88 5.64
C ALA A 46 13.46 -2.29 4.15
N SER A 47 13.93 -3.50 3.83
CA SER A 47 13.82 -4.07 2.48
C SER A 47 12.36 -4.21 2.05
N ALA A 48 11.49 -4.74 2.93
CA ALA A 48 10.07 -4.88 2.64
C ALA A 48 9.38 -3.53 2.39
N ILE A 49 9.69 -2.51 3.20
CA ILE A 49 9.18 -1.16 3.01
C ILE A 49 9.67 -0.57 1.68
N SER A 50 10.96 -0.73 1.34
CA SER A 50 11.51 -0.28 0.05
C SER A 50 10.78 -0.95 -1.12
N TYR A 51 10.60 -2.27 -1.05
CA TYR A 51 9.87 -3.01 -2.09
C TYR A 51 8.44 -2.47 -2.29
N ILE A 52 7.72 -2.20 -1.18
CA ILE A 52 6.37 -1.64 -1.22
C ILE A 52 6.36 -0.23 -1.80
N SER A 53 7.29 0.64 -1.38
CA SER A 53 7.39 2.01 -1.91
C SER A 53 7.78 2.05 -3.39
N ASP A 54 8.71 1.19 -3.82
CA ASP A 54 9.16 1.10 -5.21
C ASP A 54 8.04 0.60 -6.12
N ARG A 55 7.26 -0.39 -5.64
CA ARG A 55 6.08 -0.87 -6.36
C ARG A 55 5.02 0.22 -6.51
N ALA A 56 4.77 0.99 -5.44
CA ALA A 56 3.83 2.11 -5.48
C ALA A 56 4.29 3.22 -6.43
N ALA A 57 5.58 3.54 -6.41
CA ALA A 57 6.17 4.56 -7.27
C ALA A 57 6.09 4.19 -8.75
N ALA A 58 6.19 2.89 -9.09
CA ALA A 58 6.01 2.41 -10.46
C ALA A 58 4.59 2.68 -11.02
N ASP A 59 3.59 2.75 -10.13
CA ASP A 59 2.23 3.12 -10.49
C ASP A 59 1.98 4.65 -10.32
N GLY A 60 2.95 5.43 -9.84
CA GLY A 60 2.82 6.88 -9.64
C GLY A 60 2.21 7.29 -8.30
N ILE A 61 2.18 6.37 -7.33
CA ILE A 61 1.80 6.64 -5.94
C ILE A 61 3.07 6.75 -5.10
N VAL A 62 3.29 7.91 -4.48
CA VAL A 62 4.42 8.12 -3.58
C VAL A 62 4.01 7.77 -2.15
N LEU A 63 4.59 6.70 -1.60
CA LEU A 63 4.41 6.30 -0.21
C LEU A 63 5.70 6.57 0.58
N SER A 64 5.58 7.30 1.68
CA SER A 64 6.68 7.42 2.64
C SER A 64 6.72 6.21 3.58
N THR A 65 7.78 6.07 4.37
CA THR A 65 7.88 5.00 5.37
C THR A 65 6.76 5.09 6.42
N ALA A 66 6.30 6.30 6.77
CA ALA A 66 5.19 6.51 7.71
C ALA A 66 3.83 6.03 7.15
N ASN A 67 3.73 5.87 5.83
CA ASN A 67 2.53 5.39 5.16
C ASN A 67 2.43 3.86 5.11
N ILE A 68 3.49 3.15 5.49
CA ILE A 68 3.62 1.71 5.30
C ILE A 68 3.83 1.04 6.65
N THR A 69 2.92 0.13 7.01
CA THR A 69 3.05 -0.72 8.19
C THR A 69 3.18 -2.17 7.75
N VAL A 70 4.28 -2.82 8.13
CA VAL A 70 4.56 -4.22 7.82
C VAL A 70 4.67 -5.02 9.12
N SER A 71 4.04 -6.18 9.18
CA SER A 71 4.20 -7.15 10.25
C SER A 71 4.45 -8.52 9.63
N ASN A 72 5.53 -9.18 10.03
CA ASN A 72 5.86 -10.53 9.57
C ASN A 72 5.17 -11.64 10.39
N ASN A 73 4.57 -11.31 11.54
CA ASN A 73 3.82 -12.27 12.33
C ASN A 73 2.65 -11.55 13.03
N THR A 74 1.44 -11.81 12.54
CA THR A 74 0.21 -11.21 13.06
C THR A 74 -0.96 -12.19 12.96
N THR A 75 -2.06 -11.79 13.57
CA THR A 75 -3.35 -12.45 13.45
C THR A 75 -4.18 -11.74 12.39
N CYS A 76 -4.56 -12.45 11.34
CA CYS A 76 -5.43 -11.97 10.28
C CYS A 76 -6.75 -12.73 10.30
N SER A 77 -7.87 -12.01 10.43
CA SER A 77 -9.23 -12.58 10.50
C SER A 77 -9.37 -13.71 11.54
N GLY A 78 -8.66 -13.59 12.67
CA GLY A 78 -8.69 -14.57 13.77
C GLY A 78 -7.67 -15.70 13.66
N LEU A 79 -6.87 -15.77 12.58
CA LEU A 79 -5.84 -16.80 12.38
C LEU A 79 -4.44 -16.21 12.54
N SER A 80 -3.61 -16.83 13.37
CA SER A 80 -2.19 -16.47 13.55
C SER A 80 -1.32 -17.04 12.43
N GLY A 81 -0.05 -16.61 12.38
CA GLY A 81 0.92 -17.10 11.39
C GLY A 81 0.80 -16.41 10.03
N PHE A 82 0.30 -15.17 10.00
CA PHE A 82 0.21 -14.37 8.79
C PHE A 82 1.19 -13.20 8.83
N SER A 83 1.71 -12.83 7.67
CA SER A 83 2.27 -11.51 7.45
C SER A 83 1.17 -10.55 7.01
N SER A 84 1.22 -9.30 7.48
CA SER A 84 0.31 -8.25 7.03
C SER A 84 1.06 -7.02 6.57
N VAL A 85 0.48 -6.37 5.57
CA VAL A 85 0.91 -5.08 5.08
C VAL A 85 -0.30 -4.17 5.03
N GLN A 86 -0.15 -2.98 5.61
CA GLN A 86 -1.09 -1.88 5.50
C GLN A 86 -0.39 -0.68 4.88
N VAL A 87 -1.04 -0.09 3.90
CA VAL A 87 -0.60 1.15 3.26
C VAL A 87 -1.68 2.22 3.41
N SER A 88 -1.26 3.48 3.56
CA SER A 88 -2.13 4.65 3.58
C SER A 88 -1.64 5.71 2.59
N TYR A 89 -2.56 6.41 1.95
CA TYR A 89 -2.23 7.43 0.96
C TYR A 89 -3.31 8.50 0.93
N THR A 90 -2.92 9.75 1.20
CA THR A 90 -3.82 10.89 1.07
C THR A 90 -3.94 11.26 -0.41
N PHE A 91 -5.14 11.14 -0.97
CA PHE A 91 -5.37 11.46 -2.37
C PHE A 91 -5.20 12.97 -2.62
N ALA A 92 -4.19 13.35 -3.40
CA ALA A 92 -3.98 14.74 -3.79
C ALA A 92 -4.63 15.00 -5.15
N THR A 93 -5.62 15.90 -5.21
CA THR A 93 -6.22 16.31 -6.49
C THR A 93 -5.24 17.09 -7.38
N VAL A 94 -5.30 16.90 -8.70
CA VAL A 94 -4.49 17.71 -9.64
C VAL A 94 -5.12 19.08 -9.95
N LEU A 95 -6.33 19.34 -9.44
CA LEU A 95 -7.08 20.58 -9.65
C LEU A 95 -7.48 21.24 -8.32
N PRO A 96 -6.55 21.50 -7.38
CA PRO A 96 -6.89 21.93 -6.01
C PRO A 96 -7.59 23.29 -5.93
N ALA A 97 -7.28 24.20 -6.85
CA ALA A 97 -7.93 25.50 -6.93
C ALA A 97 -9.38 25.43 -7.47
N PHE A 98 -9.73 24.36 -8.18
CA PHE A 98 -11.04 24.19 -8.81
C PHE A 98 -11.94 23.23 -8.01
N LEU A 99 -11.35 22.18 -7.43
CA LEU A 99 -12.02 21.19 -6.57
C LEU A 99 -11.53 21.37 -5.14
N THR A 100 -11.87 22.51 -4.53
CA THR A 100 -11.42 22.87 -3.18
C THR A 100 -11.86 21.87 -2.11
N SER A 101 -12.99 21.20 -2.30
CA SER A 101 -13.46 20.11 -1.43
C SER A 101 -12.54 18.88 -1.43
N LEU A 102 -11.68 18.75 -2.44
CA LEU A 102 -10.72 17.65 -2.62
C LEU A 102 -9.26 18.11 -2.43
N ALA A 103 -9.03 19.37 -2.06
CA ALA A 103 -7.68 19.92 -1.86
C ALA A 103 -6.90 19.17 -0.77
N ASN A 104 -7.60 18.69 0.26
CA ASN A 104 -7.09 17.76 1.27
C ASN A 104 -7.81 16.41 1.13
N GLY A 105 -7.73 15.81 -0.06
CA GLY A 105 -8.53 14.64 -0.43
C GLY A 105 -8.45 13.48 0.55
N PRO A 106 -9.34 12.49 0.43
CA PRO A 106 -9.51 11.45 1.43
C PRO A 106 -8.25 10.62 1.63
N ASP A 107 -8.06 10.14 2.86
CA ASP A 107 -7.08 9.11 3.18
C ASP A 107 -7.58 7.76 2.67
N LEU A 108 -6.92 7.27 1.63
CA LEU A 108 -7.10 5.93 1.11
C LEU A 108 -6.23 4.96 1.93
N SER A 109 -6.75 3.77 2.20
CA SER A 109 -5.96 2.74 2.85
C SER A 109 -6.32 1.36 2.32
N ALA A 110 -5.34 0.48 2.30
CA ALA A 110 -5.53 -0.92 2.01
C ALA A 110 -4.72 -1.75 2.99
N LYS A 111 -5.28 -2.90 3.37
CA LYS A 111 -4.61 -3.88 4.21
C LYS A 111 -4.80 -5.25 3.59
N ALA A 112 -3.71 -6.00 3.51
CA ALA A 112 -3.73 -7.38 3.07
C ALA A 112 -2.95 -8.27 4.02
N CYS A 113 -3.29 -9.54 3.99
CA CYS A 113 -2.66 -10.59 4.77
C CYS A 113 -2.24 -11.73 3.85
N PHE A 114 -1.14 -12.38 4.19
CA PHE A 114 -0.64 -13.54 3.48
C PHE A 114 -0.09 -14.57 4.49
N PRO A 115 -0.30 -15.88 4.29
CA PRO A 115 0.28 -16.90 5.18
C PRO A 115 1.79 -16.78 5.24
N ASN A 116 2.36 -16.71 6.45
CA ASN A 116 3.80 -16.66 6.62
C ASN A 116 4.37 -18.08 6.58
N GLN A 117 5.12 -18.40 5.53
CA GLN A 117 5.78 -19.69 5.35
C GLN A 117 7.20 -19.73 5.93
N GLY A 118 7.69 -18.60 6.44
CA GLY A 118 8.99 -18.46 7.11
C GLY A 118 8.91 -18.32 8.63
N ALA A 119 7.75 -18.62 9.23
CA ALA A 119 7.54 -18.68 10.69
C ALA A 119 7.88 -20.07 11.24
#